data_AF-A0A925PZZ7-F1
#
_entry.id   AF-A0A925PZZ7-F1
#
_cell.length_a   1.000
_cell.length_b   1.000
_cell.length_c   1.000
_cell.angle_alpha   90.00
_cell.angle_beta   90.00
_cell.angle_gamma   90.00
#
_symmetry.space_group_name_H-M   'P 1'
#
loop_
_entity.id
_entity.type
_entity.pdbx_description
1 polymer ?
#
loop_
_entity_poly.entity_id
_entity_poly.type
_entity_poly.pdbx_seq_one_letter_code
_entity_poly.pdbx_strand_id
1 'polypeptide(L)' 'SIDAVKGAFEAMIAGKLNATIECNPLLGPHLMTAVTEVVAGRPIPKRIVVEEEMFTMETAKQHIQTRKY' A
#
# COMPACT_ATOMS: atom_id res chain seq x y z
N SER A 1 6.73 4.01 10.93
CA SER A 1 5.88 2.81 11.11
C SER A 1 5.74 2.10 9.77
N ILE A 2 4.97 1.02 9.72
CA ILE A 2 4.62 0.26 8.50
C ILE A 2 3.09 0.19 8.44
N ASP A 3 2.52 -0.01 7.26
CA ASP A 3 1.10 -0.13 6.87
C ASP A 3 0.51 1.12 6.23
N ALA A 4 0.97 2.31 6.62
CA ALA A 4 0.42 3.57 6.12
C ALA A 4 -1.12 3.64 6.22
N VAL A 5 -1.67 3.20 7.35
CA VAL A 5 -3.09 3.37 7.68
C VAL A 5 -3.41 4.83 8.00
N LYS A 6 -4.68 5.24 7.88
CA LYS A 6 -5.13 6.61 8.20
C LYS A 6 -4.59 7.16 9.53
N GLY A 7 -4.57 6.33 10.58
CA GLY A 7 -4.04 6.73 11.89
C GLY A 7 -2.56 7.09 11.89
N ALA A 8 -1.74 6.50 11.00
CA ALA A 8 -0.35 6.88 10.82
C ALA A 8 -0.23 8.30 10.26
N PHE A 9 -1.09 8.68 9.30
CA PHE A 9 -1.12 10.05 8.77
C PHE A 9 -1.61 11.06 9.81
N GLU A 10 -2.63 10.73 10.59
CA GLU A 10 -3.09 11.57 11.70
C GLU A 10 -1.97 11.77 12.75
N ALA A 11 -1.21 10.71 13.06
CA ALA A 11 -0.05 10.78 13.94
C ALA A 11 1.08 11.64 13.35
N MET A 12 1.34 11.54 12.04
CA MET A 12 2.30 12.42 11.35
C MET A 12 1.86 13.88 11.42
N ILE A 13 0.60 14.19 11.13
CA ILE A 13 0.04 15.54 11.19
C ILE A 13 0.11 16.11 12.62
N ALA A 14 -0.07 15.25 13.64
CA ALA A 14 0.07 15.61 15.05
C ALA A 14 1.53 15.69 15.54
N GLY A 15 2.52 15.46 14.68
CA GLY A 15 3.95 15.52 15.04
C GLY A 15 4.46 14.31 15.84
N LYS A 16 3.69 13.23 15.91
CA LYS A 16 3.98 12.03 16.72
C LYS A 16 4.66 10.91 15.93
N LEU A 17 4.74 11.02 14.61
CA LEU A 17 5.34 10.04 13.71
C LEU A 17 6.06 10.76 12.57
N ASN A 18 7.28 10.34 12.21
CA ASN A 18 8.06 10.99 11.15
C ASN A 18 7.80 10.44 9.75
N ALA A 19 7.54 9.13 9.65
CA ALA A 19 7.32 8.46 8.38
C ALA A 19 6.55 7.14 8.57
N THR A 20 5.87 6.71 7.51
CA THR A 20 5.27 5.38 7.39
C THR A 20 5.54 4.81 6.00
N ILE A 21 5.90 3.53 5.95
CA ILE A 21 6.05 2.77 4.70
C ILE A 21 4.75 2.02 4.48
N GLU A 22 4.29 1.98 3.24
CA GLU A 22 3.04 1.32 2.87
C GLU A 22 3.11 -0.21 2.96
N CYS A 23 1.97 -0.79 3.31
CA CYS A 23 1.62 -2.17 2.98
C CYS A 23 0.27 -2.11 2.27
N ASN A 24 0.30 -2.12 0.94
CA ASN A 24 -0.83 -1.78 0.09
C ASN A 24 -1.92 -2.85 0.17
N PRO A 25 -3.14 -2.52 0.67
CA PRO A 25 -4.21 -3.49 0.85
C PRO A 25 -4.93 -3.86 -0.46
N LEU A 26 -4.65 -3.20 -1.59
CA LEU A 26 -5.34 -3.40 -2.87
C LEU A 26 -4.85 -4.64 -3.63
N LEU A 27 -4.82 -5.79 -2.94
CA LEU A 27 -4.33 -7.07 -3.47
C LEU A 27 -5.31 -7.78 -4.41
N GLY A 28 -6.60 -7.41 -4.37
CA GLY A 28 -7.68 -8.11 -5.09
C GLY A 28 -7.41 -8.30 -6.59
N PRO A 29 -7.11 -7.24 -7.36
CA PRO A 29 -6.82 -7.37 -8.79
C PRO A 29 -5.59 -8.24 -9.10
N HIS A 30 -4.52 -8.11 -8.32
CA HIS A 30 -3.32 -8.94 -8.46
C HIS A 30 -3.62 -10.41 -8.20
N LEU A 31 -4.39 -10.70 -7.16
CA LEU A 31 -4.83 -12.05 -6.81
C LEU A 31 -5.66 -12.68 -7.94
N MET A 32 -6.69 -11.97 -8.41
CA MET A 32 -7.58 -12.51 -9.45
C MET A 32 -6.85 -12.72 -10.79
N THR A 33 -5.88 -11.87 -11.10
CA THR A 33 -5.00 -12.06 -12.26
C THR A 33 -4.19 -13.36 -12.11
N ALA A 34 -3.52 -13.56 -10.97
CA ALA A 34 -2.76 -14.77 -10.70
C ALA A 34 -3.62 -16.04 -10.76
N VAL A 35 -4.82 -16.01 -10.16
CA VAL A 35 -5.77 -17.14 -10.19
C VAL A 35 -6.15 -17.49 -11.64
N THR A 36 -6.49 -16.49 -12.45
CA THR A 36 -6.91 -16.70 -13.84
C THR A 36 -5.78 -17.30 -14.68
N GLU A 37 -4.55 -16.80 -14.53
CA GLU A 37 -3.38 -17.32 -15.24
C GLU A 37 -3.05 -18.76 -14.84
N VAL A 38 -3.12 -19.09 -13.54
CA VAL A 38 -2.92 -20.46 -13.03
C VAL A 38 -3.97 -21.42 -13.59
N VAL A 39 -5.24 -21.04 -13.57
CA VAL A 39 -6.33 -21.87 -14.13
C VAL A 39 -6.16 -22.07 -15.64
N ALA A 40 -5.63 -21.09 -16.35
CA ALA A 40 -5.31 -21.18 -17.78
C ALA A 40 -4.02 -21.98 -18.09
N GLY A 41 -3.34 -22.52 -17.07
CA GLY A 41 -2.08 -23.26 -17.23
C GLY A 41 -0.89 -22.38 -17.62
N ARG A 42 -0.99 -21.06 -17.45
CA ARG A 42 0.08 -20.11 -17.78
C ARG A 42 1.08 -19.98 -16.63
N PRO A 43 2.38 -19.85 -16.94
CA PRO A 43 3.39 -19.68 -15.90
C PRO A 43 3.25 -18.30 -15.25
N ILE A 44 3.31 -18.26 -13.93
CA ILE A 44 3.34 -17.02 -13.14
C ILE A 44 4.63 -16.97 -12.31
N PRO A 45 5.13 -15.77 -11.96
CA PRO A 45 6.26 -15.66 -11.05
C PRO A 45 5.93 -16.23 -9.68
N LYS A 46 6.92 -16.86 -9.04
CA LYS A 46 6.79 -17.41 -7.68
C LYS A 46 6.48 -16.34 -6.62
N ARG A 47 6.87 -15.09 -6.88
CA ARG A 47 6.65 -13.93 -6.00
C ARG A 47 6.15 -12.77 -6.84
N ILE A 48 5.01 -12.22 -6.45
CA ILE A 48 4.44 -10.97 -7.00
C ILE A 48 4.66 -9.91 -5.92
N VAL A 49 5.33 -8.81 -6.27
CA VAL A 49 5.58 -7.69 -5.37
C VAL A 49 4.62 -6.57 -5.76
N VAL A 50 3.87 -6.08 -4.79
CA VAL A 50 2.96 -4.95 -4.98
C VAL A 50 3.75 -3.66 -4.87
N GLU A 51 3.34 -2.65 -5.62
CA GLU A 51 3.93 -1.33 -5.54
C GLU A 51 3.52 -0.67 -4.22
N GLU A 52 4.53 -0.16 -3.50
CA GLU A 52 4.43 0.42 -2.17
C GLU A 52 5.08 1.80 -2.19
N GLU A 53 4.51 2.74 -1.43
CA GLU A 53 5.05 4.10 -1.30
C GLU A 53 5.56 4.39 0.12
N MET A 54 6.52 5.31 0.24
CA MET A 54 6.97 5.86 1.53
C MET A 54 6.37 7.24 1.73
N PHE A 55 5.72 7.43 2.87
CA PHE A 55 5.13 8.72 3.24
C PHE A 55 5.89 9.33 4.40
N THR A 56 6.18 10.63 4.28
CA THR A 56 6.86 11.40 5.32
C THR A 56 5.89 12.40 5.94
N MET A 57 6.26 12.93 7.10
CA MET A 57 5.46 13.91 7.82
C MET A 57 5.13 15.16 6.97
N GLU A 58 6.06 15.58 6.11
CA GLU A 58 5.95 16.77 5.26
C GLU A 58 4.83 16.62 4.21
N THR A 59 4.65 15.41 3.67
CA THR A 59 3.65 15.13 2.62
C THR A 59 2.34 14.57 3.18
N ALA A 60 2.29 14.17 4.46
CA ALA A 60 1.16 13.49 5.08
C ALA A 60 -0.21 14.18 4.87
N LYS A 61 -0.26 15.52 4.96
CA LYS A 61 -1.52 16.28 4.77
C LYS A 61 -2.07 16.21 3.35
N GLN A 62 -1.20 16.07 2.35
CA GLN A 62 -1.59 16.00 0.94
C GLN A 62 -2.14 14.61 0.61
N HIS A 63 -1.50 13.57 1.14
CA HIS A 63 -1.88 12.18 0.84
C HIS A 63 -3.13 11.70 1.59
N ILE A 64 -3.39 12.16 2.82
CA ILE A 64 -4.54 11.68 3.61
C ILE A 64 -5.90 11.94 2.94
N GLN A 65 -5.99 12.92 2.04
CA GLN A 65 -7.23 13.28 1.35
C GLN A 65 -7.44 12.56 0.02
N THR A 66 -6.36 12.13 -0.64
CA THR A 66 -6.38 11.59 -2.01
C THR A 66 -6.29 10.07 -2.04
N ARG A 67 -5.87 9.44 -0.94
CA ARG A 67 -5.73 7.98 -0.86
C ARG A 67 -7.08 7.27 -0.81
N LYS A 68 -7.08 6.06 -1.36
CA LYS A 68 -8.27 5.20 -1.46
C LYS A 68 -8.59 4.47 -0.15
N TYR A 69 -7.68 4.50 0.82
CA TYR A 69 -7.73 3.83 2.12
C TYR A 69 -6.91 4.57 3.17
#